data_AF-A0A8S1JD14-F1
#
_entry.id   AF-A0A8S1JD14-F1
#
_cell.length_a   1.000
_cell.length_b   1.000
_cell.length_c   1.000
_cell.angle_alpha   90.00
_cell.angle_beta   90.00
_cell.angle_gamma   90.00
#
_symmetry.space_group_name_H-M   'P 1'
#
loop_
_entity.id
_entity.type
_entity.pdbx_description
1 polymer ?
#
loop_
_entity_poly.entity_id
_entity_poly.type
_entity_poly.pdbx_seq_one_letter_code
_entity_poly.pdbx_strand_id
1 'polypeptide(L)'
;MLYLEPTAGAIELLRIWRDKLTPKDDADGPHTTVDQFSFNSAIRDMGDRLHWEMLEGDAFPPGFMFFKDSGWKHRDSWHPTREPVIVHNNWIKGGDNKRRRFVDAGLWNPSGKLDVSKCS
;
A
#
# COMPACT_ATOMS: atom_id res chain seq x y z
N MET A 1 2.08 1.46 0.55
CA MET A 1 1.89 0.43 1.59
C MET A 1 3.27 -0.03 1.99
N LEU A 2 3.50 -0.26 3.26
CA LEU A 2 4.81 -0.65 3.77
C LEU A 2 4.62 -1.80 4.76
N TYR A 3 5.48 -2.81 4.68
CA TYR A 3 5.61 -3.86 5.67
C TYR A 3 6.97 -3.72 6.33
N LEU A 4 7.00 -3.69 7.66
CA LEU A 4 8.23 -3.60 8.45
C LEU A 4 8.20 -4.71 9.49
N GLU A 5 9.21 -5.57 9.45
CA GLU A 5 9.51 -6.42 10.59
C GLU A 5 10.16 -5.57 11.70
N PRO A 6 9.91 -5.86 12.98
CA PRO A 6 10.42 -5.07 14.10
C PRO A 6 11.92 -5.36 14.37
N THR A 7 12.77 -5.13 13.38
CA THR A 7 14.22 -5.30 13.46
C THR A 7 14.90 -3.99 13.88
N ALA A 8 16.16 -4.07 14.32
CA ALA A 8 16.95 -2.89 14.64
C ALA A 8 17.06 -1.91 13.46
N GLY A 9 17.26 -2.44 12.24
CA GLY A 9 17.32 -1.63 11.02
C GLY A 9 15.99 -0.95 10.69
N ALA A 10 14.85 -1.63 10.87
CA ALA A 10 13.53 -1.01 10.68
C ALA A 10 13.26 0.11 11.70
N ILE A 11 13.65 -0.08 12.97
CA ILE A 11 13.52 0.96 14.01
C ILE A 11 14.40 2.17 13.67
N GLU A 12 15.62 1.95 13.18
CA GLU A 12 16.53 3.01 12.75
C GLU A 12 15.99 3.77 11.53
N LEU A 13 15.44 3.07 10.53
CA LEU A 13 14.76 3.68 9.39
C LEU A 13 13.65 4.64 9.85
N LEU A 14 12.81 4.21 10.79
CA LEU A 14 11.72 5.04 11.31
C LEU A 14 12.22 6.31 12.01
N ARG A 15 13.37 6.23 12.71
CA ARG A 15 14.00 7.40 13.35
C ARG A 15 14.52 8.39 12.31
N ILE A 16 15.25 7.91 11.31
CA ILE A 16 15.79 8.75 10.23
C ILE A 16 14.65 9.37 9.42
N TRP A 17 13.61 8.60 9.11
CA TRP A 17 12.46 9.10 8.38
C TRP A 17 11.75 10.21 9.16
N ARG A 18 11.48 10.00 10.45
CA ARG A 18 10.91 11.03 11.33
C ARG A 18 11.72 12.32 11.30
N ASP A 19 13.05 12.23 11.38
CA ASP A 19 13.93 13.41 11.42
C ASP A 19 13.96 14.16 10.06
N LYS A 20 13.52 13.52 8.97
CA LYS A 20 13.39 14.10 7.63
C LYS A 20 11.99 14.64 7.32
N LEU A 21 10.99 14.37 8.16
CA LEU A 21 9.67 14.98 8.03
C LEU A 21 9.75 16.45 8.44
N THR A 22 9.15 17.33 7.64
CA THR A 22 9.13 18.76 7.95
C THR A 22 7.82 19.11 8.68
N PRO A 23 7.79 20.15 9.53
CA PRO A 23 6.57 20.53 10.27
C PRO A 23 5.35 20.87 9.39
N LYS A 24 5.55 21.13 8.10
CA LYS A 24 4.45 21.37 7.13
C LYS A 24 3.74 20.08 6.73
N ASP A 25 4.30 18.92 7.07
CA ASP A 25 3.74 17.61 6.81
C ASP A 25 2.67 17.22 7.86
N ASP A 26 2.62 17.91 9.01
CA ASP A 26 1.65 17.67 10.10
C ASP A 26 0.38 18.54 10.01
N ALA A 27 0.39 19.61 9.20
CA ALA A 27 -0.68 20.61 9.15
C ALA A 27 -1.20 20.82 7.70
N ASP A 28 -2.31 20.14 7.38
CA ASP A 28 -3.32 20.49 6.37
C ASP A 28 -2.89 20.66 4.88
N GLY A 29 -1.67 20.28 4.47
CA GLY A 29 -1.22 20.24 3.07
C GLY A 29 -1.44 18.88 2.37
N PRO A 30 -1.32 18.77 1.02
CA PRO A 30 -1.36 17.48 0.34
C PRO A 30 -0.14 16.61 0.75
N HIS A 31 -0.33 15.80 1.79
CA HIS A 31 0.63 14.93 2.51
C HIS A 31 1.38 13.87 1.69
N THR A 32 1.45 13.96 0.36
CA THR A 32 1.75 12.77 -0.46
C THR A 32 3.11 12.80 -1.14
N THR A 33 3.61 13.95 -1.56
CA THR A 33 4.87 14.02 -2.30
C THR A 33 6.08 14.12 -1.36
N VAL A 34 6.05 15.02 -0.38
CA VAL A 34 7.18 15.26 0.55
C VAL A 34 7.43 14.04 1.44
N ASP A 35 6.38 13.43 1.99
CA ASP A 35 6.47 12.21 2.81
C ASP A 35 7.16 11.06 2.07
N GLN A 36 6.76 10.82 0.81
CA GLN A 36 7.37 9.78 -0.04
C GLN A 36 8.83 10.11 -0.38
N PHE A 37 9.16 11.38 -0.66
CA PHE A 37 10.55 11.79 -0.89
C PHE A 37 11.41 11.62 0.36
N SER A 38 10.91 12.02 1.53
CA SER A 38 11.61 11.87 2.82
C SER A 38 11.82 10.40 3.17
N PHE A 39 10.82 9.54 2.92
CA PHE A 39 10.94 8.10 3.10
C PHE A 39 11.99 7.48 2.17
N ASN A 40 11.96 7.80 0.87
CA ASN A 40 12.95 7.30 -0.10
C ASN A 40 14.38 7.76 0.25
N SER A 41 14.52 9.00 0.75
CA SER A 41 15.78 9.54 1.25
C SER A 41 16.27 8.76 2.48
N ALA A 42 15.37 8.42 3.42
CA ALA A 42 15.70 7.60 4.57
C ALA A 42 16.18 6.19 4.19
N ILE A 43 15.51 5.51 3.24
CA ILE A 43 15.96 4.21 2.73
C ILE A 43 17.38 4.30 2.14
N ARG A 44 17.65 5.35 1.35
CA ARG A 44 18.98 5.55 0.76
C ARG A 44 20.06 5.75 1.83
N ASP A 45 19.75 6.48 2.90
CA ASP A 45 20.69 6.74 4.00
C ASP A 45 20.95 5.48 4.85
N MET A 46 20.00 4.54 4.91
CA MET A 46 20.20 3.26 5.58
C MET A 46 21.29 2.43 4.89
N GLY A 47 21.37 2.47 3.55
CA GLY A 47 22.29 1.64 2.78
C GLY A 47 22.14 0.17 3.16
N ASP A 48 23.25 -0.54 3.36
CA ASP A 48 23.26 -1.97 3.68
C ASP A 48 22.77 -2.31 5.10
N ARG A 49 22.47 -1.31 5.95
CA ARG A 49 21.91 -1.52 7.30
C ARG A 49 20.44 -1.94 7.28
N LEU A 50 19.79 -1.82 6.12
CA LEU A 50 18.41 -2.21 5.91
C LEU A 50 18.34 -3.17 4.72
N HIS A 51 17.94 -4.40 4.98
CA HIS A 51 17.46 -5.27 3.91
C HIS A 51 16.02 -4.85 3.57
N TRP A 52 15.79 -4.48 2.31
CA TRP A 52 14.48 -4.08 1.81
C TRP A 52 14.29 -4.59 0.38
N GLU A 53 13.04 -4.83 0.03
CA GLU A 53 12.63 -5.22 -1.32
C GLU A 53 11.32 -4.50 -1.68
N MET A 54 11.07 -4.35 -2.98
CA MET A 54 9.77 -3.86 -3.44
C MET A 54 8.76 -5.00 -3.36
N LEU A 55 7.59 -4.71 -2.77
CA LEU A 55 6.47 -5.64 -2.81
C LEU A 55 6.07 -5.92 -4.27
N GLU A 56 5.81 -7.17 -4.58
CA GLU A 56 5.32 -7.59 -5.90
C GLU A 56 3.99 -6.89 -6.22
N GLY A 57 3.98 -6.11 -7.30
CA GLY A 57 2.80 -5.32 -7.68
C GLY A 57 1.56 -6.18 -7.97
N ASP A 58 1.75 -7.40 -8.47
CA ASP A 58 0.66 -8.34 -8.76
C ASP A 58 -0.01 -8.87 -7.47
N ALA A 59 0.79 -9.12 -6.42
CA ALA A 59 0.30 -9.61 -5.13
C ALA A 59 -0.22 -8.49 -4.22
N PHE A 60 0.29 -7.26 -4.41
CA PHE A 60 -0.03 -6.07 -3.62
C PHE A 60 -0.48 -4.86 -4.47
N PRO A 61 -1.49 -5.02 -5.33
CA PRO A 61 -1.84 -4.03 -6.32
C PRO A 61 -2.45 -2.77 -5.70
N PRO A 62 -2.23 -1.60 -6.34
CA PRO A 62 -2.95 -0.39 -6.01
C PRO A 62 -4.46 -0.53 -6.17
N GLY A 63 -5.22 -0.15 -5.14
CA GLY A 63 -6.67 -0.25 -5.19
C GLY A 63 -7.30 0.56 -6.32
N PHE A 64 -6.67 1.62 -6.83
CA PHE A 64 -7.22 2.32 -8.00
C PHE A 64 -7.31 1.42 -9.24
N MET A 65 -6.39 0.46 -9.41
CA MET A 65 -6.39 -0.48 -10.53
C MET A 65 -7.64 -1.35 -10.50
N PHE A 66 -8.05 -1.83 -9.32
CA PHE A 66 -9.27 -2.62 -9.12
C PHE A 66 -10.57 -1.90 -9.53
N PHE A 67 -10.62 -0.58 -9.39
CA PHE A 67 -11.89 0.14 -9.43
C PHE A 67 -12.03 1.09 -10.62
N LYS A 68 -10.92 1.61 -11.14
CA LYS A 68 -10.92 2.59 -12.24
C LYS A 68 -10.36 2.05 -13.54
N ASP A 69 -9.48 1.06 -13.49
CA ASP A 69 -8.85 0.53 -14.68
C ASP A 69 -9.76 -0.51 -15.36
N SER A 70 -10.17 -0.26 -16.60
CA SER A 70 -10.90 -1.25 -17.40
C SER A 70 -10.03 -2.45 -17.71
N GLY A 71 -8.70 -2.31 -17.72
CA GLY A 71 -7.76 -3.40 -17.95
C GLY A 71 -7.76 -4.47 -16.84
N TRP A 72 -8.25 -4.13 -15.66
CA TRP A 72 -8.46 -5.03 -14.52
C TRP A 72 -9.89 -5.59 -14.47
N LYS A 73 -10.86 -4.87 -15.05
CA LYS A 73 -12.23 -5.38 -15.26
C LYS A 73 -12.30 -6.42 -16.38
N HIS A 74 -11.38 -6.33 -17.34
CA HIS A 74 -11.22 -7.29 -18.42
C HIS A 74 -10.03 -8.18 -18.08
N ARG A 75 -10.32 -9.40 -17.63
CA ARG A 75 -9.34 -10.44 -17.29
C ARG A 75 -8.33 -10.72 -18.41
N ASP A 76 -8.63 -10.25 -19.63
CA ASP A 76 -7.91 -10.51 -20.88
C ASP A 76 -6.73 -9.55 -21.14
N SER A 77 -6.65 -8.42 -20.42
CA SER A 77 -5.63 -7.36 -20.64
C SER A 77 -4.58 -7.24 -19.55
N TRP A 78 -4.86 -7.75 -18.35
CA TRP A 78 -3.88 -7.88 -17.27
C TRP A 78 -4.19 -9.16 -16.49
N HIS A 79 -3.35 -10.17 -16.69
CA HIS A 79 -3.43 -11.43 -15.96
C HIS A 79 -2.45 -11.35 -14.78
N PRO A 80 -2.93 -11.12 -13.54
CA PRO A 80 -2.03 -11.21 -12.40
C PRO A 80 -1.42 -12.61 -12.38
N THR A 81 -0.12 -12.69 -12.21
CA THR A 81 0.56 -13.98 -12.10
C THR A 81 0.22 -14.72 -10.79
N ARG A 82 -0.42 -14.03 -9.83
CA ARG A 82 -0.80 -14.53 -8.50
C ARG A 82 -2.11 -13.92 -8.04
N GLU A 83 -2.86 -14.62 -7.19
CA GLU A 83 -4.00 -14.02 -6.51
C GLU A 83 -3.55 -12.86 -5.60
N PRO A 84 -4.22 -11.69 -5.66
CA PRO A 84 -3.89 -10.56 -4.80
C PRO A 84 -4.05 -10.91 -3.33
N VAL A 85 -3.01 -10.67 -2.52
CA VAL A 85 -3.03 -10.92 -1.08
C VAL A 85 -3.67 -9.75 -0.34
N ILE A 86 -3.36 -8.51 -0.76
CA ILE A 86 -3.94 -7.28 -0.18
C ILE A 86 -4.17 -6.24 -1.29
N VAL A 87 -5.38 -5.66 -1.29
CA VAL A 87 -5.73 -4.52 -2.15
C VAL A 87 -5.75 -3.24 -1.30
N HIS A 88 -5.03 -2.20 -1.70
CA HIS A 88 -4.92 -0.99 -0.87
C HIS A 88 -5.82 0.18 -1.32
N ASN A 89 -6.75 0.62 -0.47
CA ASN A 89 -7.71 1.70 -0.78
C ASN A 89 -7.24 3.08 -0.26
N ASN A 90 -6.04 3.49 -0.68
CA ASN A 90 -5.39 4.72 -0.22
C ASN A 90 -5.89 6.00 -0.92
N TRP A 91 -6.86 5.88 -1.84
CA TRP A 91 -7.42 6.98 -2.61
C TRP A 91 -8.73 7.55 -2.04
N ILE A 92 -9.25 6.98 -0.96
CA ILE A 92 -10.49 7.40 -0.31
C ILE A 92 -10.20 7.91 1.09
N LYS A 93 -10.79 9.06 1.43
CA LYS A 93 -10.75 9.61 2.79
C LYS A 93 -11.84 8.97 3.66
N GLY A 94 -11.51 8.66 4.91
CA GLY A 94 -12.42 8.09 5.91
C GLY A 94 -12.52 6.57 5.88
N GLY A 95 -12.50 5.94 7.06
CA GLY A 95 -12.52 4.48 7.22
C GLY A 95 -13.81 3.82 6.70
N ASP A 96 -14.96 4.45 6.91
CA ASP A 96 -16.26 3.90 6.50
C ASP A 96 -16.42 3.87 4.99
N ASN A 97 -16.00 4.93 4.31
CA ASN A 97 -16.00 4.99 2.84
C ASN A 97 -15.08 3.93 2.24
N LYS A 98 -13.91 3.69 2.87
CA LYS A 98 -13.00 2.61 2.45
C LYS A 98 -13.64 1.24 2.60
N ARG A 99 -14.29 0.99 3.74
CA ARG A 99 -14.97 -0.29 4.02
C ARG A 99 -16.15 -0.52 3.08
N ARG A 100 -17.02 0.48 2.90
CA ARG A 100 -18.18 0.42 2.02
C ARG A 100 -17.78 -0.02 0.61
N ARG A 101 -16.75 0.59 0.04
CA ARG A 101 -16.28 0.25 -1.31
C ARG A 101 -15.78 -1.20 -1.44
N PHE A 102 -15.09 -1.72 -0.43
CA PHE A 102 -14.68 -3.13 -0.45
C PHE A 102 -15.86 -4.08 -0.29
N VAL A 103 -16.86 -3.73 0.52
CA VAL A 103 -18.10 -4.50 0.66
C VAL A 103 -18.84 -4.53 -0.67
N ASP A 104 -19.04 -3.36 -1.30
CA ASP A 104 -19.79 -3.22 -2.55
C ASP A 104 -19.11 -3.97 -3.71
N ALA A 105 -17.77 -4.08 -3.69
CA ALA A 105 -17.00 -4.83 -4.67
C ALA A 105 -16.79 -6.31 -4.33
N GLY A 106 -17.34 -6.81 -3.22
CA GLY A 106 -17.14 -8.20 -2.79
C GLY A 106 -15.72 -8.55 -2.32
N LEU A 107 -14.86 -7.54 -2.11
CA LEU A 107 -13.46 -7.69 -1.69
C LEU A 107 -13.28 -7.57 -0.17
N TRP A 108 -14.37 -7.31 0.57
CA TRP A 108 -14.31 -7.20 2.03
C TRP A 108 -14.34 -8.58 2.68
N ASN A 109 -13.23 -8.95 3.32
CA ASN A 109 -13.10 -10.19 4.06
C ASN A 109 -12.73 -9.94 5.53
N PRO A 110 -13.72 -9.83 6.44
CA PRO A 110 -13.46 -9.61 7.86
C PRO A 110 -12.94 -10.85 8.58
N SER A 111 -13.01 -12.03 7.95
CA SER A 111 -12.58 -13.31 8.54
C SER A 111 -11.13 -13.69 8.22
N GLY A 112 -10.49 -12.98 7.28
CA GLY A 112 -9.13 -13.25 6.81
C GLY A 112 -8.96 -14.49 5.92
N LYS A 113 -10.00 -15.30 5.68
CA LYS A 113 -9.96 -16.47 4.79
C LYS A 113 -10.52 -16.12 3.41
N LEU A 114 -9.70 -16.15 2.35
CA LEU A 114 -10.17 -15.88 0.98
C LEU A 114 -11.34 -16.81 0.62
N ASP A 115 -12.50 -16.24 0.29
CA ASP A 115 -13.64 -16.99 -0.23
C ASP A 115 -13.44 -17.20 -1.74
N VAL A 116 -12.70 -18.25 -2.08
CA VAL A 116 -12.36 -18.63 -3.45
C VAL A 116 -13.58 -19.00 -4.30
N SER A 117 -14.78 -19.13 -3.71
CA SER A 117 -16.02 -19.42 -4.45
C SER A 117 -16.54 -18.23 -5.26
N LYS A 118 -16.01 -17.02 -5.02
CA LYS A 118 -16.41 -15.78 -5.70
C LYS A 118 -15.41 -15.27 -6.72
N CYS A 119 -14.30 -15.98 -6.90
CA CYS A 119 -13.31 -15.72 -7.94
C CYS A 119 -13.64 -16.58 -9.17
N SER A 120 -14.60 -16.13 -9.97
CA SER A 120 -14.97 -16.75 -11.26
C SER A 120 -14.86 -15.72 -12.39
#